data_AF-A0A970Q964-F1
#
_entry.id   AF-A0A970Q964-F1
#
_cell.length_a   1.000
_cell.length_b   1.000
_cell.length_c   1.000
_cell.angle_alpha   90.00
_cell.angle_beta   90.00
_cell.angle_gamma   90.00
#
_symmetry.space_group_name_H-M   'P 1'
#
loop_
_entity.id
_entity.type
_entity.pdbx_description
1 polymer ?
#
loop_
_entity_poly.entity_id
_entity_poly.type
_entity_poly.pdbx_seq_one_letter_code
_entity_poly.pdbx_strand_id
1 'polypeptide(L)'
;MLLVRRGIVPSKGMWCLPMGFAEVGETIAEAALRELREETGVIGRVTRLVDADSWDSSLYGDVLVVTFEVAKTSGSETAGDDAEEVAYFPMRDLPPLAFPSNEKAIRLCADLHEDEWAIHDSFTRLENGLGRDMLSDSLIGFARDHAGYVARLWLADVRSNRTTVGYIHLDPESLLEECTAGLRLLGHWLEGEGTEEEIRSSYRDLGAHRRSQGIASYEMLSAILLLKKHIWTFARSQGVWDRPVDAYRVMELQSRFAVYFDKAVYHSSRGFANAR
;
A
#
# COMPACT_ATOMS: atom_id res chain seq x y z
N MET A 1 10.73 -2.01 17.14
CA MET A 1 11.45 -3.20 17.64
C MET A 1 11.97 -2.91 19.03
N LEU A 2 11.66 -3.76 20.03
CA LEU A 2 12.21 -3.64 21.38
C LEU A 2 13.59 -4.32 21.41
N LEU A 3 14.61 -3.59 21.86
CA LEU A 3 15.97 -4.10 21.99
C LEU A 3 16.51 -3.83 23.39
N VAL A 4 17.47 -4.65 23.81
CA VAL A 4 18.25 -4.47 25.04
C VAL A 4 19.71 -4.26 24.71
N ARG A 5 20.39 -3.44 25.50
CA ARG A 5 21.83 -3.20 25.39
C ARG A 5 22.56 -4.08 26.39
N ARG A 6 23.42 -4.97 25.89
CA ARG A 6 24.09 -5.98 26.72
C ARG A 6 25.08 -5.34 27.71
N GLY A 7 24.98 -5.72 28.98
CA GLY A 7 25.92 -5.36 30.04
C GLY A 7 27.06 -6.34 30.25
N ILE A 8 27.03 -7.49 29.57
CA ILE A 8 27.97 -8.59 29.75
C ILE A 8 28.70 -8.98 28.46
N VAL A 9 29.82 -9.68 28.61
CA VAL A 9 30.60 -10.26 27.50
C VAL A 9 29.98 -11.62 27.10
N PRO A 10 29.95 -11.98 25.80
CA PRO A 10 30.42 -11.24 24.63
C PRO A 10 29.50 -10.08 24.23
N SER A 11 30.05 -9.16 23.42
CA SER A 11 29.32 -8.03 22.83
C SER A 11 28.73 -7.04 23.84
N LYS A 12 29.42 -6.81 24.96
CA LYS A 12 29.06 -5.76 25.93
C LYS A 12 28.94 -4.40 25.23
N GLY A 13 27.87 -3.67 25.52
CA GLY A 13 27.54 -2.36 24.96
C GLY A 13 26.83 -2.40 23.60
N MET A 14 26.65 -3.58 22.99
CA MET A 14 25.90 -3.78 21.75
C MET A 14 24.42 -4.06 22.02
N TRP A 15 23.57 -3.82 21.02
CA TRP A 15 22.13 -4.07 21.10
C TRP A 15 21.76 -5.47 20.61
N CYS A 16 20.79 -6.12 21.25
CA CYS A 16 20.23 -7.38 20.81
C CYS A 16 18.73 -7.47 21.08
N LEU A 17 18.07 -8.47 20.51
CA LEU A 17 16.75 -8.88 20.98
C LEU A 17 16.88 -9.36 22.43
N PRO A 18 15.84 -9.23 23.26
CA PRO A 18 15.80 -9.89 24.55
C PRO A 18 15.99 -11.39 24.38
N MET A 19 16.99 -11.97 25.06
CA MET A 19 17.40 -13.35 24.83
C MET A 19 18.21 -13.95 25.98
N GLY A 20 17.97 -15.23 26.24
CA GLY A 20 18.78 -16.02 27.16
C GLY A 20 18.61 -17.52 26.92
N PHE A 21 19.24 -18.32 27.78
CA PHE A 21 19.21 -19.77 27.64
C PHE A 21 17.95 -20.34 28.29
N ALA A 22 17.40 -21.40 27.68
CA ALA A 22 16.33 -22.16 28.31
C ALA A 22 16.85 -22.95 29.51
N GLU A 23 16.11 -22.90 30.61
CA GLU A 23 16.37 -23.65 31.83
C GLU A 23 15.68 -25.03 31.83
N VAL A 24 16.09 -25.90 32.76
CA VAL A 24 15.48 -27.22 32.91
C VAL A 24 14.08 -27.10 33.47
N GLY A 25 13.09 -27.64 32.75
CA GLY A 25 11.71 -27.71 33.21
C GLY A 25 10.79 -26.64 32.63
N GLU A 26 11.31 -25.73 31.80
CA GLU A 26 10.51 -24.79 31.00
C GLU A 26 10.53 -25.16 29.51
N THR A 27 9.50 -24.70 28.79
CA THR A 27 9.48 -24.71 27.33
C THR A 27 10.29 -23.55 26.77
N ILE A 28 10.73 -23.65 25.51
CA ILE A 28 11.46 -22.57 24.82
C ILE A 28 10.66 -21.26 24.74
N ALA A 29 9.32 -21.33 24.72
CA ALA A 29 8.46 -20.15 24.73
C ALA A 29 8.37 -19.53 26.13
N GLU A 30 8.33 -20.35 27.19
CA GLU A 30 8.39 -19.87 28.58
C GLU A 30 9.73 -19.22 28.87
N ALA A 31 10.84 -19.82 28.41
CA ALA A 31 12.17 -19.23 28.50
C ALA A 31 12.20 -17.84 27.85
N ALA A 32 11.75 -17.70 26.60
CA ALA A 32 11.73 -16.42 25.90
C ALA A 32 10.89 -15.35 26.62
N LEU A 33 9.75 -15.74 27.22
CA LEU A 33 8.90 -14.81 27.99
C LEU A 33 9.51 -14.44 29.35
N ARG A 34 10.22 -15.36 29.99
CA ARG A 34 10.96 -15.12 31.24
C ARG A 34 12.10 -14.12 30.99
N GLU A 35 12.94 -14.39 29.99
CA GLU A 35 14.07 -13.52 29.59
C GLU A 35 13.58 -12.13 29.20
N LEU A 36 12.53 -12.05 28.36
CA LEU A 36 11.89 -10.77 28.02
C LEU A 36 11.51 -9.98 29.28
N ARG A 37 10.89 -10.64 30.26
CA ARG A 37 10.47 -9.98 31.51
C ARG A 37 11.67 -9.55 32.34
N GLU A 38 12.69 -10.38 32.44
CA GLU A 38 13.89 -10.15 33.26
C GLU A 38 14.74 -9.00 32.71
N GLU A 39 14.97 -8.96 31.40
CA GLU A 39 15.82 -7.94 30.77
C GLU A 39 15.09 -6.63 30.48
N THR A 40 13.76 -6.65 30.29
CA THR A 40 13.01 -5.46 29.83
C THR A 40 11.86 -5.02 30.72
N GLY A 41 11.47 -5.82 31.72
CA GLY A 41 10.26 -5.58 32.52
C GLY A 41 8.94 -5.76 31.76
N VAL A 42 8.98 -6.14 30.47
CA VAL A 42 7.81 -6.35 29.63
C VAL A 42 7.21 -7.73 29.87
N ILE A 43 5.89 -7.78 30.00
CA ILE A 43 5.12 -9.02 30.07
C ILE A 43 4.30 -9.13 28.79
N GLY A 44 4.34 -10.30 28.18
CA GLY A 44 3.63 -10.54 26.93
C GLY A 44 3.19 -11.97 26.73
N ARG A 45 2.62 -12.21 25.56
CA ARG A 45 2.20 -13.52 25.09
C ARG A 45 2.81 -13.77 23.72
N VAL A 46 3.41 -14.95 23.53
CA VAL A 46 3.91 -15.39 22.22
C VAL A 46 2.75 -15.41 21.22
N THR A 47 2.94 -14.74 20.09
CA THR A 47 2.01 -14.73 18.96
C THR A 47 2.46 -15.68 17.86
N ARG A 48 3.78 -15.84 17.67
CA ARG A 48 4.34 -16.57 16.54
C ARG A 48 5.78 -17.03 16.81
N LEU A 49 6.16 -18.16 16.23
CA LEU A 49 7.57 -18.54 16.02
C LEU A 49 8.07 -17.87 14.74
N VAL A 50 9.10 -17.03 14.85
CA VAL A 50 9.65 -16.25 13.73
C VAL A 50 10.74 -17.01 13.00
N ASP A 51 11.71 -17.56 13.75
CA ASP A 51 12.88 -18.22 13.20
C ASP A 51 13.43 -19.27 14.16
N ALA A 52 14.10 -20.28 13.60
CA ALA A 52 14.94 -21.21 14.33
C ALA A 52 16.27 -21.32 13.57
N ASP A 53 17.36 -20.96 14.23
CA ASP A 53 18.69 -20.90 13.64
C ASP A 53 19.73 -21.59 14.52
N SER A 54 20.86 -21.96 13.94
CA SER A 54 22.02 -22.49 14.66
C SER A 54 23.19 -21.54 14.53
N TRP A 55 23.87 -21.27 15.64
CA TRP A 55 25.05 -20.43 15.68
C TRP A 55 26.20 -21.14 16.38
N ASP A 56 27.35 -21.21 15.72
CA ASP A 56 28.61 -21.67 16.31
C ASP A 56 29.20 -20.56 17.16
N SER A 57 29.09 -20.71 18.48
CA SER A 57 29.66 -19.81 19.47
C SER A 57 31.01 -20.34 19.94
N SER A 58 32.06 -19.52 19.81
CA SER A 58 33.37 -19.87 20.37
C SER A 58 33.38 -20.03 21.90
N LEU A 59 32.36 -19.51 22.59
CA LEU A 59 32.22 -19.60 24.04
C LEU A 59 31.30 -20.75 24.48
N TYR A 60 30.23 -21.01 23.72
CA TYR A 60 29.16 -21.94 24.11
C TYR A 60 29.02 -23.17 23.20
N GLY A 61 29.83 -23.27 22.14
CA GLY A 61 29.70 -24.29 21.10
C GLY A 61 28.49 -24.05 20.20
N ASP A 62 27.93 -25.12 19.65
CA ASP A 62 26.73 -25.05 18.81
C ASP A 62 25.50 -24.65 19.64
N VAL A 63 24.95 -23.47 19.37
CA VAL A 63 23.75 -22.94 20.03
C VAL A 63 22.58 -22.92 19.06
N LEU A 64 21.42 -23.41 19.50
CA LEU A 64 20.15 -23.23 18.81
C LEU A 64 19.50 -21.92 19.29
N VAL A 65 19.23 -21.00 18.37
CA VAL A 65 18.54 -19.74 18.62
C VAL A 65 17.13 -19.85 18.08
N VAL A 66 16.13 -19.78 18.97
CA VAL A 66 14.72 -19.81 18.60
C VAL A 66 14.09 -18.47 18.92
N THR A 67 13.61 -17.76 17.90
CA THR A 67 13.10 -16.40 18.04
C THR A 67 11.59 -16.36 17.94
N PHE A 68 10.95 -15.71 18.92
CA PHE A 68 9.50 -15.54 18.98
C PHE A 68 9.08 -14.09 18.78
N GLU A 69 7.90 -13.92 18.21
CA GLU A 69 7.17 -12.66 18.24
C GLU A 69 6.27 -12.64 19.48
N VAL A 70 6.29 -11.53 20.22
CA VAL A 70 5.58 -11.38 21.49
C VAL A 70 4.70 -10.14 21.44
N ALA A 71 3.40 -10.32 21.69
CA ALA A 71 2.50 -9.21 21.94
C ALA A 71 2.63 -8.77 23.41
N LYS A 72 3.01 -7.51 23.64
CA LYS A 72 3.02 -6.90 24.97
C LYS A 72 1.60 -6.87 25.54
N THR A 73 1.42 -7.40 26.75
CA THR A 73 0.15 -7.38 27.49
C THR A 73 0.19 -6.45 28.70
N SER A 74 1.35 -6.30 29.32
CA SER A 74 1.56 -5.43 30.49
C SER A 74 3.06 -5.18 30.72
N GLY A 75 3.40 -4.57 31.86
CA GLY A 75 4.79 -4.25 32.22
C GLY A 75 5.25 -2.89 31.70
N SER A 76 6.41 -2.47 32.17
CA SER A 76 7.05 -1.19 31.83
C SER A 76 8.46 -1.49 31.36
N GLU A 77 8.87 -0.80 30.31
CA GLU A 77 10.20 -0.89 29.72
C GLU A 77 11.22 -0.40 30.75
N THR A 78 11.90 -1.33 31.41
CA THR A 78 12.92 -1.06 32.40
C THR A 78 14.00 -2.11 32.24
N ALA A 79 15.23 -1.65 32.00
CA ALA A 79 16.37 -2.55 31.88
C ALA A 79 16.57 -3.33 33.18
N GLY A 80 16.76 -4.63 33.07
CA GLY A 80 16.98 -5.53 34.19
C GLY A 80 18.03 -6.58 33.88
N ASP A 81 18.39 -7.35 34.92
CA ASP A 81 19.43 -8.37 34.91
C ASP A 81 20.74 -7.92 34.25
N ASP A 82 21.08 -8.47 33.08
CA ASP A 82 22.29 -8.18 32.34
C ASP A 82 22.10 -7.11 31.25
N ALA A 83 20.93 -6.48 31.16
CA ALA A 83 20.68 -5.35 30.27
C ALA A 83 21.05 -4.00 30.92
N GLU A 84 21.91 -3.23 30.26
CA GLU A 84 22.26 -1.86 30.67
C GLU A 84 21.20 -0.83 30.25
N GLU A 85 20.47 -1.12 29.18
CA GLU A 85 19.50 -0.21 28.57
C GLU A 85 18.42 -0.98 27.82
N VAL A 86 17.20 -0.44 27.76
CA VAL A 86 16.09 -0.97 26.94
C VAL A 86 15.47 0.16 26.13
N ALA A 87 15.24 -0.06 24.85
CA ALA A 87 14.68 0.96 23.98
C ALA A 87 13.91 0.37 22.80
N TYR A 88 12.96 1.17 22.28
CA TYR A 88 12.30 0.90 21.02
C TYR A 88 13.01 1.62 19.87
N PHE A 89 13.30 0.87 18.82
CA PHE A 89 13.86 1.38 17.58
C PHE A 89 12.89 1.19 16.41
N PRO A 90 12.81 2.15 15.47
CA PRO A 90 12.10 1.95 14.22
C PRO A 90 12.70 0.76 13.44
N MET A 91 11.87 -0.05 12.78
CA MET A 91 12.36 -1.21 11.99
C MET A 91 13.34 -0.80 10.87
N ARG A 92 13.22 0.43 10.37
CA ARG A 92 14.07 0.99 9.30
C ARG A 92 15.33 1.70 9.82
N ASP A 93 15.47 1.85 11.13
CA ASP A 93 16.54 2.60 11.77
C ASP A 93 17.01 1.87 13.04
N LEU A 94 17.58 0.68 12.82
CA LEU A 94 18.06 -0.19 13.88
C LEU A 94 19.55 0.08 14.16
N PRO A 95 19.99 0.04 15.42
CA PRO A 95 21.40 0.10 15.76
C PRO A 95 22.12 -1.19 15.30
N PRO A 96 23.46 -1.18 15.20
CA PRO A 96 24.23 -2.40 14.98
C PRO A 96 23.92 -3.47 16.04
N LEU A 97 23.59 -4.68 15.59
CA LEU A 97 23.19 -5.77 16.48
C LEU A 97 24.38 -6.64 16.88
N ALA A 98 24.29 -7.19 18.09
CA ALA A 98 25.32 -8.06 18.66
C ALA A 98 25.46 -9.40 17.94
N PHE A 99 24.36 -9.89 17.32
CA PHE A 99 24.27 -11.25 16.79
C PHE A 99 23.61 -11.28 15.40
N PRO A 100 24.20 -11.98 14.42
CA PRO A 100 23.62 -12.15 13.08
C PRO A 100 22.24 -12.83 13.07
N SER A 101 21.99 -13.75 14.00
CA SER A 101 20.68 -14.40 14.17
C SER A 101 19.56 -13.38 14.41
N ASN A 102 19.85 -12.30 15.14
CA ASN A 102 18.87 -11.26 15.44
C ASN A 102 18.57 -10.44 14.18
N GLU A 103 19.57 -10.12 13.36
CA GLU A 103 19.36 -9.43 12.08
C GLU A 103 18.46 -10.25 11.14
N LYS A 104 18.71 -11.56 11.05
CA LYS A 104 17.89 -12.48 10.25
C LYS A 104 16.47 -12.56 10.78
N ALA A 105 16.28 -12.77 12.08
CA ALA A 105 14.96 -12.88 12.67
C ALA A 105 14.14 -11.59 12.54
N ILE A 106 14.77 -10.42 12.72
CA ILE A 106 14.12 -9.13 12.52
C ILE A 106 13.69 -8.93 11.06
N ARG A 107 14.53 -9.34 10.09
CA ARG A 107 14.19 -9.29 8.67
C ARG A 107 12.99 -10.19 8.34
N LEU A 108 13.00 -11.43 8.80
CA LEU A 108 11.88 -12.35 8.63
C LEU A 108 10.59 -11.80 9.27
N CYS A 109 10.70 -11.20 10.47
CA CYS A 109 9.58 -10.53 11.11
C CYS A 109 9.06 -9.33 10.29
N ALA A 110 9.94 -8.55 9.67
CA ALA A 110 9.55 -7.46 8.79
C ALA A 110 8.79 -7.98 7.55
N ASP A 111 9.32 -9.02 6.90
CA ASP A 111 8.71 -9.64 5.72
C ASP A 111 7.32 -10.22 6.05
N LEU A 112 7.15 -10.80 7.23
CA LEU A 112 5.86 -11.33 7.71
C LEU A 112 4.78 -10.26 7.91
N HIS A 113 5.16 -9.02 8.20
CA HIS A 113 4.23 -7.92 8.45
C HIS A 113 4.21 -6.86 7.34
N GLU A 114 5.00 -7.04 6.29
CA GLU A 114 5.16 -6.05 5.21
C GLU A 114 3.79 -5.64 4.63
N ASP A 115 2.96 -6.63 4.30
CA ASP A 115 1.62 -6.40 3.76
C ASP A 115 0.70 -5.68 4.76
N GLU A 116 0.71 -6.08 6.04
CA GLU A 116 -0.13 -5.47 7.09
C GLU A 116 0.23 -4.00 7.33
N TRP A 117 1.53 -3.71 7.45
CA TRP A 117 2.02 -2.36 7.66
C TRP A 117 1.76 -1.48 6.43
N ALA A 118 1.92 -2.02 5.22
CA ALA A 118 1.60 -1.28 4.00
C ALA A 118 0.12 -0.91 3.91
N ILE A 119 -0.79 -1.78 4.40
CA ILE A 119 -2.23 -1.47 4.52
C ILE A 119 -2.46 -0.34 5.52
N HIS A 120 -1.92 -0.45 6.73
CA HIS A 120 -2.12 0.55 7.78
C HIS A 120 -1.58 1.93 7.37
N ASP A 121 -0.40 1.96 6.76
CA ASP A 121 0.23 3.18 6.26
C ASP A 121 -0.62 3.84 5.16
N SER A 122 -1.17 3.06 4.23
CA SER A 122 -2.07 3.57 3.19
C SER A 122 -3.36 4.17 3.76
N PHE A 123 -4.01 3.52 4.72
CA PHE A 123 -5.18 4.10 5.40
C PHE A 123 -4.84 5.43 6.08
N THR A 124 -3.72 5.48 6.79
CA THR A 124 -3.26 6.70 7.46
C THR A 124 -3.01 7.83 6.45
N ARG A 125 -2.44 7.52 5.28
CA ARG A 125 -2.21 8.51 4.20
C ARG A 125 -3.52 8.96 3.53
N LEU A 126 -4.46 8.05 3.32
CA LEU A 126 -5.83 8.33 2.85
C LEU A 126 -6.54 9.33 3.77
N GLU A 127 -6.54 9.09 5.07
CA GLU A 127 -7.18 9.97 6.06
C GLU A 127 -6.52 11.36 6.11
N ASN A 128 -5.19 11.41 5.95
CA ASN A 128 -4.43 12.66 5.98
C ASN A 128 -4.37 13.39 4.62
N GLY A 129 -5.01 12.86 3.57
CA GLY A 129 -5.02 13.47 2.24
C GLY A 129 -3.66 13.49 1.53
N LEU A 130 -2.70 12.67 1.96
CA LEU A 130 -1.38 12.56 1.35
C LEU A 130 -1.45 11.59 0.17
N GLY A 131 -1.39 12.11 -1.06
CA GLY A 131 -1.52 11.32 -2.30
C GLY A 131 -0.25 10.62 -2.80
N ARG A 132 0.78 10.43 -1.96
CA ARG A 132 2.08 9.82 -2.32
C ARG A 132 2.32 8.53 -1.53
N ASP A 133 3.04 7.59 -2.14
CA ASP A 133 3.34 6.26 -1.59
C ASP A 133 2.05 5.45 -1.30
N MET A 134 1.06 5.51 -2.18
CA MET A 134 -0.22 4.80 -2.00
C MET A 134 -0.08 3.37 -2.52
N LEU A 135 -0.85 2.43 -1.97
CA LEU A 135 -0.79 1.05 -2.47
C LEU A 135 -1.27 0.96 -3.94
N SER A 136 -2.14 1.89 -4.33
CA SER A 136 -2.57 2.11 -5.71
C SER A 136 -1.47 2.58 -6.68
N ASP A 137 -0.24 2.84 -6.24
CA ASP A 137 0.83 3.34 -7.12
C ASP A 137 1.28 2.29 -8.16
N SER A 138 1.10 1.00 -7.86
CA SER A 138 1.26 -0.08 -8.86
C SER A 138 0.24 0.01 -10.01
N LEU A 139 -0.93 0.60 -9.76
CA LEU A 139 -2.01 0.81 -10.73
C LEU A 139 -1.87 2.15 -11.51
N ILE A 140 -0.96 3.02 -11.08
CA ILE A 140 -0.64 4.27 -11.78
C ILE A 140 0.12 3.99 -13.07
N GLY A 141 1.22 3.22 -12.96
CA GLY A 141 1.98 2.77 -14.13
C GLY A 141 1.09 2.01 -15.11
N PHE A 142 0.15 1.24 -14.57
CA PHE A 142 -0.83 0.49 -15.33
C PHE A 142 -1.73 1.36 -16.22
N ALA A 143 -2.31 2.44 -15.70
CA ALA A 143 -3.17 3.34 -16.48
C ALA A 143 -2.40 4.03 -17.62
N ARG A 144 -1.14 4.39 -17.37
CA ARG A 144 -0.25 5.01 -18.36
C ARG A 144 0.17 4.02 -19.45
N ASP A 145 0.66 2.85 -19.06
CA ASP A 145 1.26 1.87 -19.97
C ASP A 145 0.21 1.17 -20.84
N HIS A 146 -1.05 1.13 -20.38
CA HIS A 146 -2.15 0.49 -21.10
C HIS A 146 -3.24 1.46 -21.58
N ALA A 147 -3.01 2.77 -21.50
CA ALA A 147 -3.98 3.79 -21.89
C ALA A 147 -4.52 3.55 -23.31
N GLY A 148 -3.63 3.26 -24.27
CA GLY A 148 -4.02 3.03 -25.66
C GLY A 148 -4.80 1.74 -25.90
N TYR A 149 -4.68 0.74 -25.03
CA TYR A 149 -5.51 -0.48 -25.10
C TYR A 149 -6.91 -0.20 -24.53
N VAL A 150 -6.98 0.40 -23.35
CA VAL A 150 -8.25 0.78 -22.70
C VAL A 150 -9.05 1.75 -23.58
N ALA A 151 -8.40 2.73 -24.20
CA ALA A 151 -9.04 3.68 -25.10
C ALA A 151 -9.65 3.00 -26.33
N ARG A 152 -9.00 1.94 -26.87
CA ARG A 152 -9.54 1.15 -27.98
C ARG A 152 -10.76 0.32 -27.59
N LEU A 153 -10.73 -0.30 -26.39
CA LEU A 153 -11.90 -1.01 -25.84
C LEU A 153 -13.07 -0.05 -25.63
N TRP A 154 -12.79 1.12 -25.07
CA TRP A 154 -13.78 2.17 -24.89
C TRP A 154 -14.37 2.65 -26.21
N LEU A 155 -13.53 2.94 -27.21
CA LEU A 155 -13.96 3.39 -28.53
C LEU A 155 -14.90 2.38 -29.21
N ALA A 156 -14.58 1.09 -29.10
CA ALA A 156 -15.44 0.03 -29.63
C ALA A 156 -16.80 -0.04 -28.92
N ASP A 157 -16.83 0.13 -27.59
CA ASP A 157 -18.07 0.14 -26.81
C ASP A 157 -18.90 1.38 -27.12
N VAL A 158 -18.36 2.60 -27.03
CA VAL A 158 -19.16 3.83 -27.27
C VAL A 158 -19.74 3.94 -28.68
N ARG A 159 -19.12 3.30 -29.68
CA ARG A 159 -19.67 3.27 -31.06
C ARG A 159 -20.67 2.14 -31.29
N SER A 160 -20.86 1.24 -30.35
CA SER A 160 -21.85 0.14 -30.45
C SER A 160 -22.89 0.18 -29.33
N ASN A 161 -22.71 1.05 -28.33
CA ASN A 161 -23.58 1.13 -27.17
C ASN A 161 -24.84 1.95 -27.45
N ARG A 162 -25.97 1.38 -27.05
CA ARG A 162 -27.32 1.96 -27.14
C ARG A 162 -27.50 3.25 -26.31
N THR A 163 -26.60 3.54 -25.38
CA THR A 163 -26.63 4.78 -24.58
C THR A 163 -25.76 5.89 -25.15
N THR A 164 -25.05 5.66 -26.27
CA THR A 164 -24.11 6.61 -26.90
C THR A 164 -24.25 6.60 -28.43
N VAL A 165 -25.48 6.52 -28.93
CA VAL A 165 -25.79 6.37 -30.37
C VAL A 165 -25.16 7.48 -31.24
N GLY A 166 -25.11 8.71 -30.75
CA GLY A 166 -24.50 9.86 -31.43
C GLY A 166 -22.99 9.72 -31.64
N TYR A 167 -22.29 8.90 -30.83
CA TYR A 167 -20.85 8.67 -30.98
C TYR A 167 -20.49 7.86 -32.24
N ILE A 168 -21.47 7.20 -32.87
CA ILE A 168 -21.26 6.44 -34.12
C ILE A 168 -20.71 7.32 -35.24
N HIS A 169 -21.18 8.58 -35.28
CA HIS A 169 -20.92 9.55 -36.34
C HIS A 169 -19.70 10.44 -36.10
N LEU A 170 -19.12 10.37 -34.90
CA LEU A 170 -17.91 11.12 -34.57
C LEU A 170 -16.67 10.45 -35.16
N ASP A 171 -15.65 11.26 -35.43
CA ASP A 171 -14.39 10.78 -35.96
C ASP A 171 -13.68 9.84 -34.95
N PRO A 172 -13.40 8.58 -35.31
CA PRO A 172 -12.82 7.61 -34.38
C PRO A 172 -11.41 7.96 -33.90
N GLU A 173 -10.60 8.62 -34.75
CA GLU A 173 -9.24 9.02 -34.38
C GLU A 173 -9.28 10.13 -33.34
N SER A 174 -10.08 11.16 -33.57
CA SER A 174 -10.33 12.24 -32.60
C SER A 174 -10.87 11.71 -31.27
N LEU A 175 -11.83 10.77 -31.28
CA LEU A 175 -12.34 10.14 -30.06
C LEU A 175 -11.24 9.38 -29.29
N LEU A 176 -10.37 8.67 -30.01
CA LEU A 176 -9.28 7.91 -29.41
C LEU A 176 -8.26 8.85 -28.76
N GLU A 177 -7.90 9.95 -29.44
CA GLU A 177 -7.00 10.97 -28.92
C GLU A 177 -7.56 11.62 -27.64
N GLU A 178 -8.83 12.05 -27.68
CA GLU A 178 -9.51 12.63 -26.52
C GLU A 178 -9.55 11.65 -25.34
N CYS A 179 -9.91 10.39 -25.59
CA CYS A 179 -9.95 9.36 -24.54
C CYS A 179 -8.55 9.10 -23.95
N THR A 180 -7.53 9.06 -24.81
CA THR A 180 -6.14 8.84 -24.38
C THR A 180 -5.65 10.03 -23.55
N ALA A 181 -5.99 11.26 -23.91
CA ALA A 181 -5.70 12.45 -23.12
C ALA A 181 -6.40 12.41 -21.75
N GLY A 182 -7.67 11.99 -21.71
CA GLY A 182 -8.41 11.80 -20.46
C GLY A 182 -7.77 10.74 -19.54
N LEU A 183 -7.29 9.63 -20.10
CA LEU A 183 -6.58 8.60 -19.35
C LEU A 183 -5.23 9.08 -18.81
N ARG A 184 -4.49 9.92 -19.56
CA ARG A 184 -3.26 10.55 -19.05
C ARG A 184 -3.56 11.50 -17.90
N LEU A 185 -4.61 12.31 -18.00
CA LEU A 185 -5.05 13.20 -16.93
C LEU A 185 -5.46 12.42 -15.67
N LEU A 186 -6.14 11.28 -15.83
CA LEU A 186 -6.42 10.36 -14.73
C LEU A 186 -5.11 9.83 -14.11
N GLY A 187 -4.15 9.40 -14.92
CA GLY A 187 -2.84 8.96 -14.44
C GLY A 187 -2.16 10.01 -13.57
N HIS A 188 -2.08 11.25 -14.06
CA HIS A 188 -1.48 12.37 -13.34
C HIS A 188 -2.21 12.71 -12.02
N TRP A 189 -3.55 12.64 -12.03
CA TRP A 189 -4.35 12.78 -10.80
C TRP A 189 -4.05 11.66 -9.79
N LEU A 190 -3.88 10.42 -10.27
CA LEU A 190 -3.53 9.28 -9.43
C LEU A 190 -2.07 9.34 -8.94
N GLU A 191 -1.18 10.06 -9.62
CA GLU A 191 0.19 10.35 -9.15
C GLU A 191 0.22 11.43 -8.05
N GLY A 192 -0.92 12.07 -7.77
CA GLY A 192 -0.99 13.21 -6.86
C GLY A 192 -0.35 14.48 -7.43
N GLU A 193 -0.01 14.47 -8.71
CA GLU A 193 0.55 15.62 -9.45
C GLU A 193 -0.56 16.46 -10.10
N GLY A 194 -1.69 15.82 -10.43
CA GLY A 194 -2.84 16.48 -11.04
C GLY A 194 -3.63 17.36 -10.08
N THR A 195 -4.13 18.47 -10.59
CA THR A 195 -4.93 19.47 -9.86
C THR A 195 -6.41 19.37 -10.20
N GLU A 196 -7.26 19.83 -9.28
CA GLU A 196 -8.70 19.97 -9.57
C GLU A 196 -8.97 20.95 -10.72
N GLU A 197 -8.07 21.92 -10.91
CA GLU A 197 -8.15 22.89 -11.99
C GLU A 197 -8.05 22.26 -13.37
N GLU A 198 -7.11 21.32 -13.55
CA GLU A 198 -6.91 20.63 -14.83
C GLU A 198 -8.09 19.73 -15.19
N ILE A 199 -8.65 19.03 -14.19
CA ILE A 199 -9.89 18.26 -14.35
C ILE A 199 -11.03 19.20 -14.74
N ARG A 200 -11.16 20.32 -14.05
CA ARG A 200 -12.20 21.32 -14.30
C ARG A 200 -12.13 21.88 -15.72
N SER A 201 -10.96 22.30 -16.18
CA SER A 201 -10.77 22.84 -17.53
C SER A 201 -11.08 21.76 -18.57
N SER A 202 -10.39 20.62 -18.51
CA SER A 202 -10.49 19.57 -19.53
C SER A 202 -11.91 19.04 -19.70
N TYR A 203 -12.60 18.75 -18.59
CA TYR A 203 -13.96 18.21 -18.69
C TYR A 203 -14.98 19.28 -19.07
N ARG A 204 -14.78 20.57 -18.73
CA ARG A 204 -15.64 21.65 -19.26
C ARG A 204 -15.49 21.79 -20.77
N ASP A 205 -14.26 21.73 -21.27
CA ASP A 205 -13.97 21.79 -22.70
C ASP A 205 -14.58 20.60 -23.44
N LEU A 206 -14.44 19.38 -22.88
CA LEU A 206 -15.12 18.18 -23.40
C LEU A 206 -16.64 18.39 -23.48
N GLY A 207 -17.25 18.93 -22.42
CA GLY A 207 -18.69 19.20 -22.38
C GLY A 207 -19.15 20.18 -23.45
N ALA A 208 -18.43 21.29 -23.60
CA ALA A 208 -18.71 22.28 -24.63
C ALA A 208 -18.53 21.70 -26.04
N HIS A 209 -17.46 20.93 -26.24
CA HIS A 209 -17.15 20.30 -27.51
C HIS A 209 -18.23 19.29 -27.94
N ARG A 210 -18.68 18.42 -27.02
CA ARG A 210 -19.74 17.43 -27.31
C ARG A 210 -21.07 18.10 -27.65
N ARG A 211 -21.40 19.22 -26.98
CA ARG A 211 -22.57 20.01 -27.35
C ARG A 211 -22.46 20.59 -28.76
N SER A 212 -21.29 21.12 -29.12
CA SER A 212 -21.05 21.66 -30.47
C SER A 212 -21.17 20.59 -31.57
N GLN A 213 -20.91 19.33 -31.22
CA GLN A 213 -21.08 18.16 -32.10
C GLN A 213 -22.52 17.61 -32.13
N GLY A 214 -23.46 18.22 -31.40
CA GLY A 214 -24.86 17.79 -31.35
C GLY A 214 -25.11 16.53 -30.53
N ILE A 215 -24.16 16.11 -29.69
CA ILE A 215 -24.29 14.94 -28.81
C ILE A 215 -25.18 15.29 -27.63
N ALA A 216 -26.12 14.42 -27.26
CA ALA A 216 -26.96 14.67 -26.09
C ALA A 216 -26.16 14.52 -24.78
N SER A 217 -26.54 15.28 -23.74
CA SER A 217 -25.82 15.29 -22.47
C SER A 217 -25.75 13.92 -21.80
N TYR A 218 -26.82 13.13 -21.86
CA TYR A 218 -26.85 11.78 -21.29
C TYR A 218 -25.90 10.80 -22.03
N GLU A 219 -25.66 11.01 -23.32
CA GLU A 219 -24.73 10.20 -24.11
C GLU A 219 -23.30 10.50 -23.72
N MET A 220 -22.96 11.79 -23.57
CA MET A 220 -21.66 12.20 -23.06
C MET A 220 -21.38 11.62 -21.67
N LEU A 221 -22.35 11.72 -20.76
CA LEU A 221 -22.22 11.15 -19.42
C LEU A 221 -22.07 9.63 -19.46
N SER A 222 -22.85 8.97 -20.31
CA SER A 222 -22.71 7.52 -20.49
C SER A 222 -21.33 7.16 -21.04
N ALA A 223 -20.77 7.94 -21.96
CA ALA A 223 -19.44 7.67 -22.51
C ALA A 223 -18.35 7.79 -21.43
N ILE A 224 -18.44 8.78 -20.53
CA ILE A 224 -17.54 8.93 -19.38
C ILE A 224 -17.65 7.71 -18.44
N LEU A 225 -18.88 7.27 -18.14
CA LEU A 225 -19.11 6.11 -17.26
C LEU A 225 -18.67 4.79 -17.90
N LEU A 226 -18.77 4.64 -19.22
CA LEU A 226 -18.22 3.50 -19.94
C LEU A 226 -16.70 3.47 -19.87
N LEU A 227 -16.02 4.62 -19.88
CA LEU A 227 -14.58 4.69 -19.66
C LEU A 227 -14.21 4.16 -18.27
N LYS A 228 -14.93 4.60 -17.22
CA LYS A 228 -14.77 4.07 -15.85
C LYS A 228 -14.89 2.55 -15.81
N LYS A 229 -15.92 2.00 -16.46
CA LYS A 229 -16.14 0.54 -16.57
C LYS A 229 -14.95 -0.17 -17.23
N HIS A 230 -14.43 0.35 -18.34
CA HIS A 230 -13.33 -0.29 -19.07
C HIS A 230 -12.02 -0.28 -18.29
N ILE A 231 -11.71 0.83 -17.62
CA ILE A 231 -10.53 0.89 -16.75
C ILE A 231 -10.63 -0.17 -15.63
N TRP A 232 -11.80 -0.26 -14.98
CA TRP A 232 -12.03 -1.24 -13.91
C TRP A 232 -11.96 -2.69 -14.41
N THR A 233 -12.61 -2.98 -15.54
CA THR A 233 -12.63 -4.33 -16.12
C THR A 233 -11.23 -4.76 -16.54
N PHE A 234 -10.46 -3.85 -17.13
CA PHE A 234 -9.11 -4.11 -17.55
C PHE A 234 -8.17 -4.33 -16.35
N ALA A 235 -8.22 -3.46 -15.34
CA ALA A 235 -7.49 -3.66 -14.08
C ALA A 235 -7.82 -5.03 -13.47
N ARG A 236 -9.11 -5.41 -13.45
CA ARG A 236 -9.57 -6.72 -12.99
C ARG A 236 -8.88 -7.91 -13.69
N SER A 237 -8.66 -7.79 -15.00
CA SER A 237 -8.14 -8.88 -15.84
C SER A 237 -6.64 -9.18 -15.67
N GLN A 238 -5.90 -8.32 -14.96
CA GLN A 238 -4.43 -8.33 -14.97
C GLN A 238 -3.80 -8.97 -13.72
N GLY A 239 -4.60 -9.70 -12.94
CA GLY A 239 -4.10 -10.43 -11.76
C GLY A 239 -3.57 -9.52 -10.64
N VAL A 240 -3.92 -8.23 -10.64
CA VAL A 240 -3.56 -7.26 -9.59
C VAL A 240 -4.25 -7.56 -8.25
N TRP A 241 -4.86 -8.74 -8.09
CA TRP A 241 -5.86 -9.06 -7.06
C TRP A 241 -5.57 -10.38 -6.34
N ASP A 242 -4.37 -10.93 -6.50
CA ASP A 242 -4.06 -12.29 -6.08
C ASP A 242 -3.65 -12.37 -4.59
N ARG A 243 -3.31 -11.24 -3.93
CA ARG A 243 -2.93 -11.19 -2.51
C ARG A 243 -4.00 -10.53 -1.63
N PRO A 244 -4.11 -10.89 -0.34
CA PRO A 244 -5.05 -10.25 0.59
C PRO A 244 -4.89 -8.72 0.70
N VAL A 245 -3.64 -8.21 0.59
CA VAL A 245 -3.37 -6.76 0.54
C VAL A 245 -4.02 -6.08 -0.66
N ASP A 246 -4.20 -6.80 -1.78
CA ASP A 246 -4.78 -6.25 -2.99
C ASP A 246 -6.23 -5.82 -2.79
N ALA A 247 -6.99 -6.47 -1.89
CA ALA A 247 -8.35 -6.04 -1.55
C ALA A 247 -8.40 -4.60 -1.00
N TYR A 248 -7.40 -4.21 -0.22
CA TYR A 248 -7.29 -2.84 0.28
C TYR A 248 -6.84 -1.86 -0.81
N ARG A 249 -5.93 -2.29 -1.70
CA ARG A 249 -5.56 -1.53 -2.90
C ARG A 249 -6.76 -1.23 -3.79
N VAL A 250 -7.67 -2.20 -3.95
CA VAL A 250 -8.95 -2.06 -4.67
C VAL A 250 -9.77 -0.95 -4.03
N MET A 251 -9.97 -0.99 -2.71
CA MET A 251 -10.82 -0.06 -1.99
C MET A 251 -10.28 1.37 -2.07
N GLU A 252 -8.98 1.55 -1.86
CA GLU A 252 -8.29 2.83 -2.02
C GLU A 252 -8.46 3.37 -3.46
N LEU A 253 -8.14 2.56 -4.46
CA LEU A 253 -8.28 2.94 -5.87
C LEU A 253 -9.73 3.34 -6.20
N GLN A 254 -10.70 2.55 -5.73
CA GLN A 254 -12.12 2.80 -5.97
C GLN A 254 -12.56 4.15 -5.38
N SER A 255 -12.05 4.51 -4.19
CA SER A 255 -12.31 5.82 -3.58
C SER A 255 -11.77 6.97 -4.43
N ARG A 256 -10.50 6.87 -4.87
CA ARG A 256 -9.85 7.88 -5.72
C ARG A 256 -10.54 8.01 -7.08
N PHE A 257 -10.93 6.88 -7.67
CA PHE A 257 -11.71 6.81 -8.91
C PHE A 257 -13.08 7.45 -8.75
N ALA A 258 -13.77 7.21 -7.64
CA ALA A 258 -15.07 7.82 -7.38
C ALA A 258 -14.94 9.36 -7.40
N VAL A 259 -14.00 9.92 -6.63
CA VAL A 259 -13.76 11.36 -6.59
C VAL A 259 -13.42 11.94 -7.97
N TYR A 260 -12.54 11.28 -8.72
CA TYR A 260 -12.17 11.74 -10.07
C TYR A 260 -13.38 11.76 -11.02
N PHE A 261 -14.12 10.66 -11.09
CA PHE A 261 -15.24 10.54 -12.02
C PHE A 261 -16.44 11.42 -11.62
N ASP A 262 -16.65 11.67 -10.33
CA ASP A 262 -17.66 12.62 -9.86
C ASP A 262 -17.33 14.05 -10.35
N LYS A 263 -16.06 14.46 -10.25
CA LYS A 263 -15.59 15.74 -10.79
C LYS A 263 -15.71 15.80 -12.32
N ALA A 264 -15.32 14.73 -13.02
CA ALA A 264 -15.42 14.62 -14.47
C ALA A 264 -16.87 14.79 -14.96
N VAL A 265 -17.82 14.07 -14.34
CA VAL A 265 -19.25 14.16 -14.64
C VAL A 265 -19.80 15.55 -14.33
N TYR A 266 -19.46 16.12 -13.18
CA TYR A 266 -19.93 17.45 -12.79
C TYR A 266 -19.42 18.55 -13.75
N HIS A 267 -18.13 18.56 -14.05
CA HIS A 267 -17.52 19.59 -14.89
C HIS A 267 -17.90 19.46 -16.36
N SER A 268 -18.02 18.24 -16.89
CA SER A 268 -18.54 18.02 -18.24
C SER A 268 -19.99 18.46 -18.38
N SER A 269 -20.84 18.16 -17.41
CA SER A 269 -22.23 18.65 -17.39
C SER A 269 -22.29 20.18 -17.38
N ARG A 270 -21.43 20.84 -16.58
CA ARG A 270 -21.34 22.30 -16.51
C ARG A 270 -20.86 22.91 -17.84
N GLY A 271 -19.83 22.34 -18.45
CA GLY A 271 -19.34 22.78 -19.76
C GLY A 271 -20.39 22.65 -20.85
N PHE A 272 -21.08 21.50 -20.86
CA PHE A 272 -22.18 21.22 -21.78
C PHE A 272 -23.33 22.21 -21.62
N ALA A 273 -23.75 22.53 -20.39
CA ALA A 273 -24.83 23.48 -20.14
C ALA A 273 -24.48 24.91 -20.58
N ASN A 274 -23.23 25.33 -20.39
CA ASN A 274 -22.78 26.71 -20.62
C ASN A 274 -22.40 27.01 -22.07
N ALA A 275 -22.06 26.01 -22.87
CA ALA A 275 -21.85 26.20 -24.31
C ALA A 275 -23.18 26.65 -24.94
N ARG A 276 -23.18 27.78 -25.65
CA ARG A 276 -24.38 28.33 -26.31
C ARG A 276 -24.55 27.72 -27.68
#